data_AF-A0A6J7JK50-F1
#
_entry.id   AF-A0A6J7JK50-F1
#
_cell.length_a   1.000
_cell.length_b   1.000
_cell.length_c   1.000
_cell.angle_alpha   90.00
_cell.angle_beta   90.00
_cell.angle_gamma   90.00
#
_symmetry.space_group_name_H-M   'P 1'
#
loop_
_entity.id
_entity.type
_entity.pdbx_description
1 polymer ?
#
loop_
_entity_poly.entity_id
_entity_poly.type
_entity_poly.pdbx_seq_one_letter_code
_entity_poly.pdbx_strand_id
1 'polypeptide(L)'
;MAADVVVATVVTESVPFLTRAPLVEDVMDRVRPVTVYTGYMETADLPDILRTSVLGEGEADATYYLSERRFVATDHGMLPAWLERMFAFLHRNSQAPAAYFSLPPERVIPLGTRIDL
;
A
#
# COMPACT_ATOMS: atom_id res chain seq x y z
N MET A 1 -7.12 -9.94 -24.16
CA MET A 1 -7.36 -8.58 -23.64
C MET A 1 -6.15 -8.23 -22.81
N ALA A 2 -5.41 -7.18 -23.17
CA ALA A 2 -4.18 -6.85 -22.44
C ALA A 2 -4.53 -6.13 -21.13
N ALA A 3 -3.71 -6.31 -20.10
CA ALA A 3 -3.96 -5.76 -18.78
C ALA A 3 -3.69 -4.25 -18.76
N ASP A 4 -4.54 -3.49 -18.06
CA ASP A 4 -4.30 -2.07 -17.78
C ASP A 4 -3.68 -1.97 -16.38
N VAL A 5 -2.62 -1.17 -16.27
CA VAL A 5 -1.84 -1.02 -15.04
C VAL A 5 -2.18 0.31 -14.40
N VAL A 6 -2.58 0.27 -13.13
CA VAL A 6 -2.81 1.46 -12.31
C VAL A 6 -1.72 1.57 -11.26
N VAL A 7 -1.09 2.74 -11.20
CA VAL A 7 -0.07 3.05 -10.19
C VAL A 7 -0.69 4.01 -9.18
N ALA A 8 -1.23 3.45 -8.09
CA ALA A 8 -1.87 4.22 -7.04
C ALA A 8 -0.85 4.75 -6.02
N THR A 9 -0.90 6.05 -5.74
CA THR A 9 -0.10 6.73 -4.71
C THR A 9 -1.05 7.41 -3.73
N VAL A 10 -0.91 7.13 -2.44
CA VAL A 10 -1.70 7.79 -1.39
C VAL A 10 -0.86 8.88 -0.75
N VAL A 11 -1.40 10.10 -0.75
CA VAL A 11 -0.79 11.28 -0.13
C VAL A 11 -1.64 11.68 1.08
N THR A 12 -1.05 11.58 2.26
CA THR A 12 -1.67 12.04 3.51
C THR A 12 -1.34 13.50 3.76
N GLU A 13 -2.37 14.33 3.88
CA GLU A 13 -2.25 15.76 4.16
C GLU A 13 -2.38 16.04 5.66
N SER A 14 -1.90 17.21 6.11
CA SER A 14 -1.88 17.63 7.52
C SER A 14 -3.23 18.15 8.04
N VAL A 15 -4.33 17.82 7.37
CA VAL A 15 -5.70 18.15 7.75
C VAL A 15 -6.47 16.88 8.13
N PRO A 16 -7.47 16.95 9.03
CA PRO A 16 -8.10 15.74 9.55
C PRO A 16 -8.87 14.94 8.49
N PHE A 17 -9.65 15.64 7.65
CA PHE A 17 -10.50 15.04 6.62
C PHE A 17 -10.38 15.82 5.30
N LEU A 18 -10.54 15.14 4.16
CA LEU A 18 -10.46 15.70 2.82
C LEU A 18 -11.56 15.16 1.90
N THR A 19 -12.03 16.03 1.00
CA THR A 19 -12.98 15.65 -0.07
C THR A 19 -12.36 15.82 -1.45
N ARG A 20 -11.02 15.83 -1.52
CA ARG A 20 -10.30 16.03 -2.78
C ARG A 20 -10.42 14.77 -3.64
N ALA A 21 -10.91 14.93 -4.86
CA ALA A 21 -10.98 13.83 -5.81
C ALA A 21 -9.57 13.32 -6.19
N PRO A 22 -9.43 12.02 -6.51
CA PRO A 22 -8.17 11.48 -7.01
C PRO A 22 -7.73 12.19 -8.30
N LEU A 23 -6.43 12.44 -8.43
CA LEU A 23 -5.84 12.90 -9.69
C LEU A 23 -5.47 11.69 -10.53
N VAL A 24 -6.02 11.59 -11.73
CA VAL A 24 -5.76 10.50 -12.67
C VAL A 24 -4.99 11.06 -13.86
N GLU A 25 -3.85 10.47 -14.17
CA GLU A 25 -3.00 10.86 -15.29
C GLU A 25 -2.94 9.73 -16.32
N ASP A 26 -2.91 10.09 -17.61
CA ASP A 26 -2.70 9.17 -18.72
C ASP A 26 -1.28 9.38 -19.25
N VAL A 27 -0.31 8.62 -18.71
CA VAL A 27 1.12 8.81 -19.02
C VAL A 27 1.57 7.93 -20.18
N MET A 28 1.04 6.71 -20.28
CA MET A 28 1.34 5.78 -21.38
C MET A 28 0.08 5.03 -21.79
N ASP A 29 0.09 4.48 -23.00
CA ASP A 29 -0.91 3.50 -23.39
C ASP A 29 -0.92 2.39 -22.33
N ARG A 30 -2.06 2.22 -21.65
CA ARG A 30 -2.33 1.23 -20.58
C ARG A 30 -1.73 1.47 -19.19
N VAL A 31 -1.01 2.57 -18.93
CA VAL A 31 -0.49 2.87 -17.58
C VAL A 31 -1.07 4.20 -17.08
N ARG A 32 -1.82 4.12 -15.98
CA ARG A 32 -2.51 5.25 -15.36
C ARG A 32 -2.03 5.50 -13.93
N PRO A 33 -1.18 6.51 -13.69
CA PRO A 33 -0.91 6.98 -12.35
C PRO A 33 -2.16 7.59 -11.72
N VAL A 34 -2.40 7.25 -10.46
CA VAL A 34 -3.54 7.75 -9.68
C VAL A 34 -3.01 8.25 -8.34
N THR A 35 -3.17 9.55 -8.07
CA THR A 35 -2.86 10.13 -6.77
C THR A 35 -4.14 10.29 -5.96
N VAL A 36 -4.21 9.59 -4.84
CA VAL A 36 -5.30 9.64 -3.86
C VAL A 36 -4.88 10.53 -2.70
N TYR A 37 -5.74 11.45 -2.29
CA TYR A 37 -5.48 12.36 -1.17
C TYR A 37 -6.34 11.95 0.02
N THR A 38 -5.74 11.89 1.20
CA THR A 38 -6.41 11.51 2.46
C THR A 38 -6.00 12.48 3.56
N GLY A 39 -6.94 12.82 4.44
CA GLY A 39 -6.63 13.46 5.71
C GLY A 39 -5.96 12.47 6.67
N TYR A 40 -5.35 12.98 7.74
CA TYR A 40 -4.65 12.11 8.71
C TYR A 40 -5.60 11.30 9.61
N MET A 41 -6.89 11.65 9.68
CA MET A 41 -7.90 10.86 10.41
C MET A 41 -8.71 9.93 9.50
N GLU A 42 -8.42 9.93 8.20
CA GLU A 42 -9.13 9.11 7.21
C GLU A 42 -8.43 7.77 7.01
N THR A 43 -9.22 6.78 6.61
CA THR A 43 -8.71 5.48 6.14
C THR A 43 -8.87 5.46 4.63
N ALA A 44 -7.78 5.23 3.91
CA ALA A 44 -7.81 5.17 2.46
C ALA A 44 -8.37 3.83 1.99
N ASP A 45 -9.65 3.78 1.62
CA ASP A 45 -10.26 2.63 0.95
C ASP A 45 -9.87 2.62 -0.54
N LEU A 46 -8.68 2.11 -0.85
CA LEU A 46 -8.20 2.06 -2.23
C LEU A 46 -9.13 1.29 -3.17
N PRO A 47 -9.69 0.12 -2.80
CA PRO A 47 -10.65 -0.58 -3.66
C PRO A 47 -11.82 0.30 -4.07
N ASP A 48 -12.50 0.95 -3.12
CA ASP A 48 -13.66 1.79 -3.47
C ASP A 48 -13.28 3.03 -4.28
N ILE A 49 -12.15 3.66 -3.91
CA ILE A 49 -11.64 4.83 -4.63
C ILE A 49 -11.27 4.47 -6.07
N LEU A 50 -10.57 3.35 -6.30
CA LEU A 50 -10.16 2.94 -7.64
C LEU A 50 -11.34 2.46 -8.49
N ARG A 51 -12.30 1.76 -7.87
CA ARG A 51 -13.57 1.37 -8.51
C ARG A 51 -14.33 2.60 -9.01
N THR A 52 -14.42 3.66 -8.21
CA THR A 52 -15.18 4.87 -8.57
C THR A 52 -14.43 5.83 -9.50
N SER A 53 -13.10 5.86 -9.48
CA SER A 53 -12.30 6.84 -10.23
C SER A 53 -11.76 6.34 -11.56
N VAL A 54 -11.35 5.07 -11.67
CA VAL A 54 -10.52 4.61 -12.82
C VAL A 54 -10.91 3.23 -13.37
N LEU A 55 -11.20 2.26 -12.50
CA LEU A 55 -11.35 0.85 -12.87
C LEU A 55 -12.79 0.41 -13.07
N GLY A 56 -13.78 1.11 -12.50
CA GLY A 56 -15.18 0.67 -12.53
C GLY A 56 -15.32 -0.73 -11.91
N GLU A 57 -16.23 -1.54 -12.48
CA GLU A 57 -16.44 -2.93 -12.07
C GLU A 57 -15.19 -3.82 -12.24
N GLY A 58 -14.22 -3.40 -13.06
CA GLY A 58 -12.96 -4.12 -13.25
C GLY A 58 -12.05 -4.12 -12.02
N GLU A 59 -12.32 -3.28 -11.00
CA GLU A 59 -11.60 -3.34 -9.72
C GLU A 59 -11.80 -4.69 -9.02
N ALA A 60 -12.96 -5.33 -9.16
CA ALA A 60 -13.25 -6.60 -8.51
C ALA A 60 -12.24 -7.71 -8.90
N ASP A 61 -11.76 -7.67 -10.15
CA ASP A 61 -10.78 -8.62 -10.70
C ASP A 61 -9.31 -8.13 -10.56
N ALA A 62 -9.09 -6.96 -9.96
CA ALA A 62 -7.76 -6.39 -9.84
C ALA A 62 -6.88 -7.16 -8.83
N THR A 63 -5.61 -7.32 -9.18
CA THR A 63 -4.57 -7.82 -8.27
C THR A 63 -3.69 -6.67 -7.82
N TYR A 64 -3.53 -6.53 -6.51
CA TYR A 64 -2.76 -5.47 -5.89
C TYR A 64 -1.32 -5.91 -5.66
N TYR A 65 -0.39 -5.16 -6.24
CA TYR A 65 1.03 -5.36 -5.99
C TYR A 65 1.50 -4.30 -5.01
N LEU A 66 1.93 -4.71 -3.82
CA LEU A 66 2.34 -3.80 -2.76
C LEU A 66 3.79 -4.05 -2.39
N SER A 67 4.62 -3.01 -2.48
CA SER A 67 6.00 -3.09 -1.99
C SER A 67 6.02 -3.05 -0.46
N GLU A 68 6.32 -4.17 0.18
CA GLU A 68 6.44 -4.26 1.64
C GLU A 68 7.85 -4.69 2.05
N ARG A 69 8.38 -4.04 3.09
CA ARG A 69 9.62 -4.45 3.75
C ARG A 69 9.26 -5.23 5.01
N ARG A 70 9.50 -6.55 5.00
CA ARG A 70 9.39 -7.36 6.21
C ARG A 70 10.77 -7.47 6.85
N PHE A 71 10.85 -6.99 8.07
CA PHE A 71 12.01 -7.18 8.92
C PHE A 71 11.95 -8.57 9.56
N VAL A 72 13.00 -9.36 9.39
CA VAL A 72 13.12 -10.69 10.00
C VAL A 72 14.37 -10.69 10.87
N ALA A 73 14.20 -10.98 12.16
CA ALA A 73 15.34 -11.24 13.04
C ALA A 73 16.02 -12.54 12.58
N THR A 74 17.31 -12.46 12.24
CA THR A 74 18.10 -13.63 11.87
C THR A 74 19.37 -13.68 12.71
N ASP A 75 19.96 -14.87 12.85
CA ASP A 75 21.19 -15.06 13.64
C ASP A 75 22.44 -14.36 13.05
N HIS A 76 22.30 -13.66 11.92
CA HIS A 76 23.37 -12.94 11.22
C HIS A 76 23.22 -11.41 11.30
N GLY A 77 22.32 -10.92 12.15
CA GLY A 77 22.11 -9.49 12.38
C GLY A 77 23.33 -8.77 12.91
N MET A 78 23.47 -7.49 12.55
CA MET A 78 24.54 -6.62 13.05
C MET A 78 24.14 -5.91 14.35
N LEU A 79 22.89 -6.06 14.79
CA LEU A 79 22.35 -5.35 15.94
C LEU A 79 22.58 -6.13 17.24
N PRO A 80 22.73 -5.45 18.40
CA PRO A 80 22.71 -6.14 19.68
C PRO A 80 21.38 -6.88 19.88
N ALA A 81 21.41 -8.13 20.36
CA ALA A 81 20.23 -8.99 20.48
C ALA A 81 19.05 -8.40 21.28
N TRP A 82 19.28 -7.47 22.21
CA TRP A 82 18.18 -6.79 22.92
C TRP A 82 17.44 -5.78 22.01
N LEU A 83 18.16 -5.15 21.09
CA LEU A 83 17.63 -4.18 20.14
C LEU A 83 16.86 -4.88 19.02
N GLU A 84 17.37 -6.00 18.50
CA GLU A 84 16.63 -6.85 17.54
C GLU A 84 15.28 -7.30 18.11
N ARG A 85 15.26 -7.73 19.38
CA ARG A 85 14.02 -8.13 20.07
C ARG A 85 13.03 -6.97 20.20
N MET A 86 13.51 -5.77 20.49
CA MET A 86 12.66 -4.57 20.56
C MET A 86 12.07 -4.22 19.18
N PHE A 87 12.89 -4.19 18.13
CA PHE A 87 12.42 -3.91 16.78
C PHE A 87 11.47 -4.98 16.25
N ALA A 88 11.77 -6.26 16.47
CA ALA A 88 10.87 -7.36 16.11
C ALA A 88 9.52 -7.26 16.84
N PHE A 89 9.52 -6.85 18.11
CA PHE A 89 8.29 -6.58 18.86
C PHE A 89 7.50 -5.41 18.26
N LEU A 90 8.13 -4.26 18.04
CA LEU A 90 7.47 -3.09 17.46
C LEU A 90 6.91 -3.37 16.06
N HIS A 91 7.68 -4.05 15.21
CA HIS A 91 7.28 -4.41 13.86
C HIS A 91 6.02 -5.30 13.84
N ARG A 92 5.94 -6.31 14.72
CA ARG A 92 4.73 -7.14 14.84
C ARG A 92 3.48 -6.36 15.25
N ASN A 93 3.65 -5.25 15.98
CA ASN A 93 2.55 -4.38 16.40
C ASN A 93 2.22 -3.31 15.35
N SER A 94 3.02 -3.20 14.28
CA SER A 94 2.73 -2.27 13.19
C SER A 94 1.60 -2.81 12.31
N GLN A 95 0.76 -1.89 11.81
CA GLN A 95 -0.30 -2.25 10.89
C GLN A 95 0.31 -2.72 9.57
N ALA A 96 -0.17 -3.86 9.07
CA ALA A 96 0.26 -4.36 7.76
C ALA A 96 -0.07 -3.32 6.68
N PRO A 97 0.85 -3.01 5.75
CA PRO A 97 0.59 -2.03 4.69
C PRO A 97 -0.68 -2.31 3.89
N ALA A 98 -1.00 -3.59 3.61
CA ALA A 98 -2.24 -3.96 2.95
C ALA A 98 -3.49 -3.54 3.74
N ALA A 99 -3.47 -3.70 5.06
CA ALA A 99 -4.55 -3.30 5.94
C ALA A 99 -4.65 -1.77 6.10
N TYR A 100 -3.55 -1.04 5.93
CA TYR A 100 -3.57 0.44 5.94
C TYR A 100 -4.35 1.01 4.74
N PHE A 101 -4.30 0.33 3.60
CA PHE A 101 -5.00 0.70 2.37
C PHE A 101 -6.33 -0.05 2.15
N SER A 102 -6.85 -0.72 3.18
CA SER A 102 -8.07 -1.54 3.12
C SER A 102 -8.07 -2.59 1.99
N LEU A 103 -6.90 -3.09 1.60
CA LEU A 103 -6.78 -4.04 0.50
C LEU A 103 -7.21 -5.44 0.96
N PRO A 104 -8.04 -6.16 0.17
CA PRO A 104 -8.39 -7.54 0.47
C PRO A 104 -7.15 -8.43 0.41
N PRO A 105 -6.79 -9.12 1.52
CA PRO A 105 -5.53 -9.87 1.60
C PRO A 105 -5.37 -10.94 0.51
N GLU A 106 -6.48 -11.54 0.06
CA GLU A 106 -6.47 -12.58 -0.98
C GLU A 106 -6.07 -12.04 -2.36
N ARG A 107 -6.20 -10.72 -2.56
CA ARG A 107 -5.89 -10.03 -3.83
C ARG A 107 -4.57 -9.27 -3.77
N VAL A 108 -3.81 -9.38 -2.67
CA VAL A 108 -2.53 -8.69 -2.49
C VAL A 108 -1.36 -9.62 -2.70
N ILE A 109 -0.48 -9.25 -3.62
CA ILE A 109 0.83 -9.86 -3.83
C ILE A 109 1.90 -8.92 -3.26
N PRO A 110 2.49 -9.23 -2.09
CA PRO A 110 3.56 -8.43 -1.52
C PRO A 110 4.84 -8.60 -2.35
N LEU A 111 5.33 -7.51 -2.92
CA LEU A 111 6.63 -7.42 -3.59
C LEU A 111 7.68 -6.98 -2.56
N GLY A 112 8.43 -7.92 -1.99
CA GLY A 112 9.35 -7.62 -0.90
C GLY A 112 10.68 -8.37 -1.02
N THR A 113 11.74 -7.70 -0.61
CA THR A 113 13.03 -8.32 -0.27
C THR A 113 13.06 -8.56 1.23
N ARG A 114 13.46 -9.76 1.67
CA ARG A 114 13.67 -10.04 3.10
C ARG A 114 14.86 -9.24 3.60
N ILE A 115 14.62 -8.36 4.57
CA ILE A 115 15.69 -7.60 5.22
C ILE A 115 15.99 -8.29 6.55
N ASP A 116 17.22 -8.77 6.67
CA ASP A 116 17.73 -9.32 7.92
C ASP A 116 18.04 -8.15 8.86
N LEU A 117 17.46 -8.20 10.06
CA LEU A 117 17.76 -7.30 11.18
C LEU A 117 19.09 -7.68 11.83
#